data_AF-A0A7S4T8T2-F1
#
_entry.id   AF-A0A7S4T8T2-F1
#
_cell.length_a   1.000
_cell.length_b   1.000
_cell.length_c   1.000
_cell.angle_alpha   90.00
_cell.angle_beta   90.00
_cell.angle_gamma   90.00
#
_symmetry.space_group_name_H-M   'P 1'
#
loop_
_entity.id
_entity.type
_entity.pdbx_description
1 polymer ?
#
loop_
_entity_poly.entity_id
_entity_poly.type
_entity_poly.pdbx_seq_one_letter_code
_entity_poly.pdbx_strand_id
1 'polypeptide(L)'
;WLKPVLAFGWTCGMAAPAAPSSRVVKVIELDESEGSEDEGHERGSCLGQDLAGVCRILCTPLNLLLAFFPLGILSSYLGWGDTVVFWLNFTALVPIAGLMGTATEAVAAHTGDLLGGLINATFGNAIEMIVTWQALHEAAQGKVDMNKVVQGSLLGSVPSNLLLVLGTAFLLGGCWLSEQSFNLKAATSNLSCLLLSSIAMILPTMYSYAANVEDHDVLQASRIS
;
A
#
# COMPACT_ATOMS: atom_id res chain seq x y z
N TRP A 1 2.91 -1.99 -1.76
CA TRP A 1 3.61 -0.97 -0.91
C TRP A 1 4.26 -1.54 0.36
N LEU A 2 3.62 -2.42 1.14
CA LEU A 2 4.21 -2.95 2.40
C LEU A 2 5.18 -4.15 2.26
N LYS A 3 5.20 -4.84 1.10
CA LYS A 3 5.98 -6.08 0.92
C LYS A 3 7.51 -5.94 1.13
N PRO A 4 8.21 -4.91 0.62
CA PRO A 4 9.66 -4.84 0.78
C PRO A 4 10.08 -4.47 2.22
N VAL A 5 9.25 -3.71 2.94
CA VAL A 5 9.58 -3.24 4.30
C VAL A 5 9.28 -4.30 5.36
N LEU A 6 8.32 -5.20 5.12
CA LEU A 6 7.84 -6.16 6.14
C LEU A 6 8.18 -7.62 5.87
N ALA A 7 8.61 -7.97 4.65
CA ALA A 7 9.19 -9.29 4.39
C ALA A 7 10.50 -9.54 5.15
N PHE A 8 11.14 -8.48 5.68
CA PHE A 8 12.43 -8.56 6.38
C PHE A 8 12.35 -8.91 7.88
N GLY A 9 11.14 -8.95 8.47
CA GLY A 9 11.02 -9.14 9.92
C GLY A 9 11.00 -10.59 10.42
N TRP A 10 10.78 -11.60 9.57
CA TRP A 10 10.32 -12.92 10.07
C TRP A 10 10.84 -14.15 9.30
N THR A 11 11.99 -14.07 8.63
CA THR A 11 12.73 -15.27 8.20
C THR A 11 14.11 -15.28 8.84
N CYS A 12 14.12 -15.42 10.17
CA CYS A 12 15.32 -15.83 10.87
C CYS A 12 15.62 -17.29 10.49
N GLY A 13 16.63 -17.47 9.64
CA GLY A 13 17.29 -18.75 9.39
C GLY A 13 16.81 -19.51 8.15
N MET A 14 17.29 -19.13 6.97
CA MET A 14 17.90 -20.04 5.97
C MET A 14 18.34 -19.27 4.71
N ALA A 15 19.65 -19.35 4.43
CA ALA A 15 20.34 -19.20 3.14
C ALA A 15 19.99 -18.00 2.22
N ALA A 16 20.98 -17.15 2.00
CA ALA A 16 21.03 -16.16 0.93
C ALA A 16 20.72 -16.79 -0.44
N PRO A 17 19.89 -16.17 -1.30
CA PRO A 17 19.76 -16.62 -2.68
C PRO A 17 21.04 -16.26 -3.44
N ALA A 18 21.84 -17.28 -3.75
CA ALA A 18 22.91 -17.19 -4.73
C ALA A 18 22.35 -16.69 -6.07
N ALA A 19 23.13 -15.86 -6.76
CA ALA A 19 22.81 -15.32 -8.08
C ALA A 19 22.30 -16.43 -9.03
N PRO A 20 21.24 -16.19 -9.82
CA PRO A 20 20.70 -17.21 -10.68
C PRO A 20 21.69 -17.54 -11.80
N SER A 21 22.27 -18.73 -11.69
CA SER A 21 23.01 -19.41 -12.75
C SER A 21 22.13 -19.50 -14.01
N SER A 22 22.73 -19.28 -15.17
CA SER A 22 22.17 -19.28 -16.54
C SER A 22 21.39 -20.56 -16.96
N ARG A 23 21.13 -21.48 -16.03
CA ARG A 23 20.38 -22.72 -16.22
C ARG A 23 18.87 -22.55 -16.01
N VAL A 24 18.43 -21.52 -15.27
CA VAL A 24 16.99 -21.25 -15.00
C VAL A 24 16.27 -20.65 -16.21
N VAL A 25 16.99 -19.89 -17.05
CA VAL A 25 16.43 -19.28 -18.27
C VAL A 25 16.00 -20.33 -19.30
N LYS A 26 16.58 -21.54 -19.26
CA LYS A 26 16.31 -22.59 -20.24
C LYS A 26 15.03 -23.41 -19.97
N VAL A 27 14.41 -23.25 -18.81
CA VAL A 27 13.19 -24.01 -18.42
C VAL A 27 11.91 -23.29 -18.89
N ILE A 28 11.99 -22.01 -19.28
CA ILE A 28 10.81 -21.19 -19.61
C ILE A 28 10.37 -21.37 -21.08
N GLU A 29 11.11 -22.11 -21.91
CA GLU A 29 10.87 -22.14 -23.37
C GLU A 29 10.55 -23.51 -23.98
N LEU A 30 10.23 -24.53 -23.17
CA LEU A 30 9.79 -25.83 -23.69
C LEU A 30 8.76 -26.45 -22.74
N ASP A 31 7.47 -26.14 -22.95
CA ASP A 31 6.40 -27.16 -23.02
C ASP A 31 5.06 -26.53 -23.46
N GLU A 32 4.96 -26.17 -24.74
CA GLU A 32 3.67 -26.17 -25.42
C GLU A 32 3.59 -27.45 -26.27
N SER A 33 2.90 -28.46 -25.74
CA SER A 33 2.14 -29.51 -26.42
C SER A 33 2.30 -30.85 -25.70
N GLU A 34 1.29 -31.24 -24.93
CA GLU A 34 0.44 -32.40 -25.24
C GLU A 34 -0.63 -32.53 -24.16
N GLY A 35 -1.88 -32.60 -24.59
CA GLY A 35 -2.97 -33.05 -23.73
C GLY A 35 -2.92 -34.56 -23.59
N SER A 36 -3.21 -35.07 -22.40
CA SER A 36 -3.93 -36.34 -22.24
C SER A 36 -4.64 -36.35 -20.89
N GLU A 37 -5.86 -36.87 -20.94
CA GLU A 37 -6.85 -36.95 -19.89
C GLU A 37 -6.39 -37.90 -18.77
N ASP A 38 -6.71 -37.54 -17.53
CA ASP A 38 -7.07 -38.55 -16.52
C ASP A 38 -8.11 -37.91 -15.56
N GLU A 39 -9.37 -38.31 -15.76
CA GLU A 39 -10.46 -38.04 -14.82
C GLU A 39 -10.31 -38.94 -13.59
N GLY A 40 -10.03 -38.32 -12.43
CA GLY A 40 -10.11 -38.93 -11.12
C GLY A 40 -10.96 -38.07 -10.18
N HIS A 41 -12.22 -38.44 -10.03
CA HIS A 41 -13.21 -37.79 -9.17
C HIS A 41 -12.91 -38.00 -7.67
N GLU A 42 -12.33 -37.02 -6.99
CA GLU A 42 -12.39 -36.90 -5.53
C GLU A 42 -13.15 -35.63 -5.11
N ARG A 43 -14.48 -35.74 -4.98
CA ARG A 43 -15.38 -34.71 -4.43
C ARG A 43 -15.31 -34.62 -2.89
N GLY A 44 -14.11 -34.58 -2.33
CA GLY A 44 -13.89 -34.44 -0.89
C GLY A 44 -12.79 -33.44 -0.58
N SER A 45 -13.14 -32.36 0.14
CA SER A 45 -12.22 -31.36 0.74
C SER A 45 -11.95 -30.06 -0.01
N CYS A 46 -12.87 -29.57 -0.85
CA CYS A 46 -12.80 -28.17 -1.33
C CYS A 46 -12.76 -27.17 -0.15
N LEU A 47 -13.56 -27.42 0.89
CA LEU A 47 -13.57 -26.63 2.14
C LEU A 47 -12.24 -26.70 2.92
N GLY A 48 -11.53 -27.83 2.88
CA GLY A 48 -10.28 -28.03 3.62
C GLY A 48 -9.09 -27.34 2.96
N GLN A 49 -9.07 -27.30 1.63
CA GLN A 49 -8.07 -26.57 0.85
C GLN A 49 -8.30 -25.05 0.93
N ASP A 50 -9.57 -24.61 0.90
CA ASP A 50 -9.93 -23.20 1.10
C ASP A 50 -9.56 -22.73 2.52
N LEU A 51 -9.83 -23.55 3.55
CA LEU A 51 -9.50 -23.21 4.93
C LEU A 51 -7.99 -23.20 5.18
N ALA A 52 -7.23 -24.14 4.58
CA ALA A 52 -5.77 -24.15 4.64
C ALA A 52 -5.19 -22.92 3.92
N GLY A 53 -5.76 -22.52 2.78
CA GLY A 53 -5.39 -21.28 2.07
C GLY A 53 -5.64 -20.03 2.92
N VAL A 54 -6.81 -19.93 3.54
CA VAL A 54 -7.18 -18.83 4.45
C VAL A 54 -6.27 -18.80 5.68
N CYS A 55 -5.98 -19.93 6.30
CA CYS A 55 -5.04 -20.02 7.42
C CYS A 55 -3.63 -19.60 7.00
N ARG A 56 -3.16 -19.98 5.80
CA ARG A 56 -1.84 -19.59 5.30
C ARG A 56 -1.74 -18.09 5.04
N ILE A 57 -2.81 -17.48 4.53
CA ILE A 57 -2.92 -16.03 4.39
C ILE A 57 -2.89 -15.38 5.79
N LEU A 58 -3.73 -15.82 6.72
CA LEU A 58 -3.83 -15.26 8.07
C LEU A 58 -2.58 -15.45 8.94
N CYS A 59 -1.80 -16.51 8.73
CA CYS A 59 -0.57 -16.81 9.48
C CYS A 59 0.66 -16.01 9.00
N THR A 60 0.51 -15.08 8.06
CA THR A 60 1.56 -14.09 7.79
C THR A 60 1.73 -13.22 9.04
N PRO A 61 2.96 -12.93 9.52
CA PRO A 61 3.19 -12.21 10.77
C PRO A 61 2.48 -10.85 10.85
N LEU A 62 2.22 -10.25 9.69
CA LEU A 62 1.47 -9.02 9.56
C LEU A 62 -0.04 -9.23 9.70
N ASN A 63 -0.57 -10.34 9.19
CA ASN A 63 -1.99 -10.68 9.27
C ASN A 63 -2.42 -11.15 10.67
N LEU A 64 -1.47 -11.45 11.57
CA LEU A 64 -1.75 -11.59 13.00
C LEU A 64 -2.36 -10.31 13.60
N LEU A 65 -1.99 -9.13 13.07
CA LEU A 65 -2.56 -7.85 13.50
C LEU A 65 -4.04 -7.73 13.10
N LEU A 66 -4.57 -8.60 12.23
CA LEU A 66 -5.97 -8.59 11.85
C LEU A 66 -6.89 -8.91 13.05
N ALA A 67 -6.37 -9.56 14.09
CA ALA A 67 -7.09 -9.74 15.36
C ALA A 67 -7.45 -8.42 16.04
N PHE A 68 -6.73 -7.32 15.75
CA PHE A 68 -7.07 -6.00 16.28
C PHE A 68 -8.32 -5.40 15.64
N PHE A 69 -8.76 -5.88 14.47
CA PHE A 69 -9.97 -5.39 13.81
C PHE A 69 -11.26 -5.68 14.63
N PRO A 70 -11.59 -6.96 14.96
CA PRO A 70 -12.74 -7.23 15.82
C PRO A 70 -12.55 -6.65 17.24
N LEU A 71 -11.32 -6.59 17.74
CA LEU A 71 -11.03 -5.99 19.04
C LEU A 71 -11.28 -4.47 19.05
N GLY A 72 -10.96 -3.76 17.98
CA GLY A 72 -11.25 -2.33 17.81
C GLY A 72 -12.74 -2.05 17.84
N ILE A 73 -13.55 -2.84 17.13
CA ILE A 73 -15.01 -2.76 17.18
C ILE A 73 -15.51 -3.02 18.61
N LEU A 74 -15.07 -4.12 19.23
CA LEU A 74 -15.49 -4.50 20.58
C LEU A 74 -15.12 -3.42 21.61
N SER A 75 -13.94 -2.81 21.49
CA SER A 75 -13.49 -1.76 22.41
C SER A 75 -14.37 -0.51 22.37
N SER A 76 -14.97 -0.20 21.22
CA SER A 76 -15.94 0.90 21.08
C SER A 76 -17.26 0.56 21.76
N TYR A 77 -17.76 -0.68 21.61
CA TYR A 77 -18.98 -1.13 22.29
C TYR A 77 -18.82 -1.24 23.82
N LEU A 78 -17.65 -1.66 24.29
CA LEU A 78 -17.36 -1.82 25.71
C LEU A 78 -16.87 -0.52 26.39
N GLY A 79 -16.69 0.56 25.62
CA GLY A 79 -16.31 1.87 26.16
C GLY A 79 -14.90 1.94 26.75
N TRP A 80 -13.91 1.30 26.12
CA TRP A 80 -12.52 1.24 26.62
C TRP A 80 -11.73 2.57 26.50
N GLY A 81 -12.38 3.65 26.08
CA GLY A 81 -11.82 5.00 25.95
C GLY A 81 -11.29 5.30 24.54
N ASP A 82 -11.47 6.54 24.09
CA ASP A 82 -11.24 6.95 22.69
C ASP A 82 -9.80 6.72 22.23
N THR A 83 -8.80 6.89 23.11
CA THR A 83 -7.39 6.65 22.78
C THR A 83 -7.12 5.18 22.48
N VAL A 84 -7.71 4.26 23.26
CA VAL A 84 -7.53 2.82 23.07
C VAL A 84 -8.24 2.38 21.80
N VAL A 85 -9.48 2.85 21.59
CA VAL A 85 -10.25 2.59 20.37
C VAL A 85 -9.48 3.06 19.14
N PHE A 86 -8.89 4.26 19.18
CA PHE A 86 -8.08 4.80 18.09
C PHE A 86 -6.90 3.90 17.76
N TRP A 87 -6.06 3.54 18.74
CA TRP A 87 -4.87 2.74 18.48
C TRP A 87 -5.20 1.32 18.00
N LEU A 88 -6.24 0.69 18.54
CA LEU A 88 -6.69 -0.63 18.08
C LEU A 88 -7.12 -0.60 16.61
N ASN A 89 -7.93 0.39 16.22
CA ASN A 89 -8.36 0.55 14.83
C ASN A 89 -7.18 0.97 13.92
N PHE A 90 -6.27 1.82 14.39
CA PHE A 90 -5.08 2.20 13.64
C PHE A 90 -4.17 1.01 13.36
N THR A 91 -3.91 0.15 14.35
CA THR A 91 -3.14 -1.08 14.16
C THR A 91 -3.86 -2.07 13.25
N ALA A 92 -5.19 -2.14 13.29
CA ALA A 92 -5.99 -2.96 12.38
C ALA A 92 -5.90 -2.51 10.91
N LEU A 93 -5.69 -1.21 10.63
CA LEU A 93 -5.54 -0.71 9.26
C LEU A 93 -4.27 -1.21 8.58
N VAL A 94 -3.19 -1.48 9.34
CA VAL A 94 -1.90 -1.93 8.80
C VAL A 94 -2.01 -3.24 7.99
N PRO A 95 -2.57 -4.35 8.51
CA PRO A 95 -2.78 -5.58 7.74
C PRO A 95 -3.80 -5.43 6.62
N ILE A 96 -4.85 -4.63 6.83
CA ILE A 96 -5.86 -4.37 5.80
C ILE A 96 -5.21 -3.70 4.58
N ALA A 97 -4.28 -2.77 4.80
CA ALA A 97 -3.51 -2.14 3.72
C ALA A 97 -2.59 -3.10 2.99
N GLY A 98 -1.93 -4.01 3.71
CA GLY A 98 -1.15 -5.09 3.09
C GLY A 98 -2.01 -5.98 2.20
N LEU A 99 -3.15 -6.45 2.72
CA LEU A 99 -4.09 -7.32 2.01
C LEU A 99 -4.70 -6.64 0.79
N MET A 100 -5.15 -5.40 0.93
CA MET A 100 -5.73 -4.64 -0.18
C MET A 100 -4.70 -4.41 -1.30
N GLY A 101 -3.44 -4.12 -0.95
CA GLY A 101 -2.36 -4.03 -1.93
C GLY A 101 -2.12 -5.34 -2.67
N THR A 102 -2.05 -6.47 -1.95
CA THR A 102 -1.89 -7.80 -2.58
C THR A 102 -3.06 -8.16 -3.50
N ALA A 103 -4.30 -7.85 -3.09
CA ALA A 103 -5.49 -8.09 -3.88
C ALA A 103 -5.48 -7.22 -5.14
N THR A 104 -5.14 -5.94 -5.00
CA THR A 104 -5.03 -5.00 -6.13
C THR A 104 -3.98 -5.45 -7.14
N GLU A 105 -2.80 -5.88 -6.68
CA GLU A 105 -1.74 -6.43 -7.55
C GLU A 105 -2.22 -7.69 -8.29
N ALA A 106 -2.91 -8.60 -7.60
CA ALA A 106 -3.45 -9.82 -8.21
C ALA A 106 -4.51 -9.51 -9.28
N VAL A 107 -5.40 -8.55 -9.03
CA VAL A 107 -6.39 -8.11 -10.01
C VAL A 107 -5.71 -7.41 -11.19
N ALA A 108 -4.79 -6.48 -10.92
CA ALA A 108 -4.08 -5.73 -11.96
C ALA A 108 -3.32 -6.66 -12.91
N ALA A 109 -2.72 -7.73 -12.40
CA ALA A 109 -2.02 -8.74 -13.21
C ALA A 109 -2.92 -9.48 -14.22
N HIS A 110 -4.23 -9.56 -13.97
CA HIS A 110 -5.20 -10.25 -14.84
C HIS A 110 -6.01 -9.31 -15.74
N THR A 111 -5.80 -7.99 -15.64
CA THR A 111 -6.65 -6.98 -16.33
C THR A 111 -5.92 -6.26 -17.48
N GLY A 112 -4.65 -6.59 -17.74
CA GLY A 112 -3.79 -5.97 -18.77
C GLY A 112 -3.14 -4.66 -18.32
N ASP A 113 -2.07 -4.22 -19.02
CA ASP A 113 -1.18 -3.16 -18.53
C ASP A 113 -1.86 -1.81 -18.24
N LEU A 114 -2.72 -1.34 -19.16
CA LEU A 114 -3.41 -0.04 -19.00
C LEU A 114 -4.40 -0.07 -17.83
N LEU A 115 -5.27 -1.09 -17.81
CA LEU A 115 -6.35 -1.18 -16.83
C LEU A 115 -5.81 -1.61 -15.46
N GLY A 116 -4.79 -2.47 -15.43
CA GLY A 116 -4.03 -2.82 -14.24
C GLY A 116 -3.28 -1.63 -13.64
N GLY A 117 -2.70 -0.77 -14.48
CA GLY A 117 -2.12 0.50 -14.05
C GLY A 117 -3.14 1.43 -13.37
N LEU A 118 -4.34 1.56 -13.97
CA LEU A 118 -5.43 2.36 -13.40
C LEU A 118 -5.96 1.77 -12.07
N ILE A 119 -6.09 0.44 -11.99
CA ILE A 119 -6.50 -0.27 -10.77
C ILE A 119 -5.49 -0.06 -9.65
N ASN A 120 -4.18 -0.16 -9.93
CA ASN A 120 -3.16 0.09 -8.94
C ASN A 120 -3.11 1.56 -8.49
N ALA A 121 -3.32 2.51 -9.40
CA ALA A 121 -3.36 3.93 -9.05
C ALA A 121 -4.54 4.27 -8.10
N THR A 122 -5.70 3.64 -8.31
CA THR A 122 -6.93 3.89 -7.54
C THR A 122 -7.00 3.04 -6.27
N PHE A 123 -7.01 1.72 -6.42
CA PHE A 123 -7.15 0.77 -5.30
C PHE A 123 -5.87 0.58 -4.49
N GLY A 124 -4.70 0.84 -5.09
CA GLY A 124 -3.42 0.79 -4.37
C GLY A 124 -3.28 1.87 -3.30
N ASN A 125 -4.02 2.98 -3.43
CA ASN A 125 -4.10 4.08 -2.46
C ASN A 125 -5.50 4.23 -1.83
N ALA A 126 -6.39 3.24 -2.01
CA ALA A 126 -7.79 3.40 -1.64
C ALA A 126 -8.01 3.57 -0.13
N ILE A 127 -7.19 2.97 0.74
CA ILE A 127 -7.33 3.17 2.19
C ILE A 127 -7.07 4.62 2.58
N GLU A 128 -6.05 5.25 1.98
CA GLU A 128 -5.77 6.66 2.19
C GLU A 128 -6.94 7.53 1.72
N MET A 129 -7.52 7.20 0.55
CA MET A 129 -8.69 7.89 0.02
C MET A 129 -9.95 7.70 0.89
N ILE A 130 -10.20 6.49 1.40
CA ILE A 130 -11.37 6.17 2.25
C ILE A 130 -11.27 6.90 3.60
N VAL A 131 -10.10 6.87 4.25
CA VAL A 131 -9.89 7.56 5.52
C VAL A 131 -10.01 9.08 5.35
N THR A 132 -9.43 9.61 4.27
CA THR A 132 -9.55 11.02 3.92
C THR A 132 -11.01 11.42 3.66
N TRP A 133 -11.73 10.61 2.90
CA TRP A 133 -13.16 10.83 2.64
C TRP A 133 -13.98 10.84 3.94
N GLN A 134 -13.76 9.86 4.83
CA GLN A 134 -14.48 9.81 6.11
C GLN A 134 -14.17 11.03 6.97
N ALA A 135 -12.91 11.45 7.04
CA ALA A 135 -12.50 12.63 7.79
C ALA A 135 -13.15 13.92 7.24
N LEU A 136 -13.18 14.09 5.91
CA LEU A 136 -13.86 15.22 5.26
C LEU A 136 -15.37 15.16 5.46
N HIS A 137 -15.97 13.97 5.45
CA HIS A 137 -17.41 13.80 5.67
C HIS A 137 -17.83 14.24 7.08
N GLU A 138 -17.08 13.85 8.12
CA GLU A 138 -17.33 14.28 9.49
C GLU A 138 -17.06 15.79 9.68
N ALA A 139 -16.06 16.34 8.98
CA ALA A 139 -15.78 17.78 8.97
C ALA A 139 -16.90 18.59 8.31
N ALA A 140 -17.44 18.11 7.18
CA ALA A 140 -18.56 18.76 6.49
C ALA A 140 -19.86 18.76 7.31
N GLN A 141 -20.04 17.78 8.19
CA GLN A 141 -21.17 17.73 9.14
C GLN A 141 -20.99 18.65 10.35
N GLY A 142 -19.85 19.35 10.46
CA GLY A 142 -19.56 20.27 11.57
C GLY A 142 -19.33 19.58 12.91
N LYS A 143 -19.11 18.26 12.92
CA LYS A 143 -18.90 17.50 14.15
C LYS A 143 -17.50 17.70 14.71
N VAL A 144 -16.48 17.70 13.85
CA VAL A 144 -15.07 17.88 14.24
C VAL A 144 -14.27 18.53 13.10
N ASP A 145 -13.40 19.50 13.40
CA ASP A 145 -12.47 20.06 12.41
C ASP A 145 -11.32 19.08 12.11
N MET A 146 -11.49 18.28 11.06
CA MET A 146 -10.48 17.30 10.59
C MET A 146 -9.72 17.77 9.35
N ASN A 147 -9.92 19.00 8.88
CA ASN A 147 -9.31 19.49 7.65
C ASN A 147 -7.78 19.52 7.74
N LYS A 148 -7.25 19.92 8.91
CA LYS A 148 -5.80 19.92 9.17
C LYS A 148 -5.20 18.51 9.18
N VAL A 149 -5.96 17.53 9.68
CA VAL A 149 -5.51 16.12 9.71
C VAL A 149 -5.44 15.57 8.29
N VAL A 150 -6.45 15.85 7.45
CA VAL A 150 -6.46 15.47 6.04
C VAL A 150 -5.29 16.10 5.29
N GLN A 151 -5.09 17.41 5.41
CA GLN A 151 -3.98 18.11 4.77
C GLN A 151 -2.63 17.54 5.21
N GLY A 152 -2.44 17.30 6.51
CA GLY A 152 -1.23 16.70 7.05
C GLY A 152 -0.98 15.28 6.56
N SER A 153 -2.03 14.46 6.44
CA SER A 153 -1.93 13.08 5.94
C SER A 153 -1.53 13.05 4.46
N LEU A 154 -2.17 13.86 3.62
CA LEU A 154 -1.89 13.92 2.17
C LEU A 154 -0.50 14.51 1.89
N LEU A 155 -0.10 15.56 2.61
CA LEU A 155 1.25 16.11 2.51
C LEU A 155 2.30 15.15 3.05
N GLY A 156 1.97 14.40 4.11
CA GLY A 156 2.87 13.45 4.75
C GLY A 156 3.12 12.18 3.93
N SER A 157 2.19 11.77 3.06
CA SER A 157 2.35 10.56 2.25
C SER A 157 3.46 10.68 1.20
N VAL A 158 3.71 11.89 0.68
CA VAL A 158 4.82 12.17 -0.26
C VAL A 158 6.20 11.89 0.36
N PRO A 159 6.65 12.58 1.44
CA PRO A 159 7.93 12.30 2.08
C PRO A 159 7.96 10.93 2.77
N SER A 160 6.83 10.38 3.21
CA SER A 160 6.77 9.00 3.71
C SER A 160 7.20 8.00 2.62
N ASN A 161 6.67 8.12 1.41
CA ASN A 161 7.07 7.24 0.30
C ASN A 161 8.50 7.50 -0.19
N LEU A 162 8.95 8.76 -0.20
CA LEU A 162 10.26 9.14 -0.75
C LEU A 162 11.42 9.03 0.23
N LEU A 163 11.21 9.24 1.54
CA LEU A 163 12.27 9.22 2.54
C LEU A 163 12.18 7.98 3.41
N LEU A 164 10.98 7.66 3.91
CA LEU A 164 10.82 6.54 4.83
C LEU A 164 10.85 5.21 4.08
N VAL A 165 10.01 5.02 3.06
CA VAL A 165 9.96 3.76 2.29
C VAL A 165 11.23 3.57 1.47
N LEU A 166 11.65 4.59 0.71
CA LEU A 166 12.89 4.51 -0.07
C LEU A 166 14.13 4.39 0.84
N GLY A 167 14.19 5.16 1.93
CA GLY A 167 15.31 5.12 2.87
C GLY A 167 15.41 3.77 3.58
N THR A 168 14.29 3.18 4.01
CA THR A 168 14.29 1.81 4.56
C THR A 168 14.68 0.77 3.51
N ALA A 169 14.27 0.93 2.25
CA ALA A 169 14.70 0.05 1.17
C ALA A 169 16.22 0.11 0.90
N PHE A 170 16.82 1.31 0.96
CA PHE A 170 18.27 1.49 0.84
C PHE A 170 19.03 1.00 2.07
N LEU A 171 18.54 1.30 3.27
CA LEU A 171 19.16 0.84 4.52
C LEU A 171 19.13 -0.69 4.59
N LEU A 172 17.95 -1.29 4.47
CA LEU A 172 17.81 -2.73 4.54
C LEU A 172 18.53 -3.40 3.38
N GLY A 173 18.33 -2.95 2.15
CA GLY A 173 18.99 -3.54 0.99
C GLY A 173 20.52 -3.38 1.00
N GLY A 174 21.01 -2.24 1.49
CA GLY A 174 22.44 -1.95 1.67
C GLY A 174 23.10 -2.71 2.82
N CYS A 175 22.33 -3.20 3.79
CA CYS A 175 22.85 -4.10 4.82
C CYS A 175 23.27 -5.48 4.27
N TRP A 176 22.70 -5.90 3.14
CA TRP A 176 22.97 -7.22 2.53
C TRP A 176 23.78 -7.13 1.23
N LEU A 177 23.57 -6.07 0.44
CA LEU A 177 24.24 -5.86 -0.84
C LEU A 177 25.08 -4.57 -0.78
N SER A 178 26.33 -4.65 -1.23
CA SER A 178 27.22 -3.47 -1.30
C SER A 178 26.78 -2.45 -2.34
N GLU A 179 26.10 -2.90 -3.41
CA GLU A 179 25.59 -2.06 -4.49
C GLU A 179 24.21 -2.59 -4.93
N GLN A 180 23.26 -1.69 -5.19
CA GLN A 180 21.94 -2.01 -5.71
C GLN A 180 21.80 -1.44 -7.13
N SER A 181 21.50 -2.29 -8.11
CA SER A 181 21.24 -1.85 -9.48
C SER A 181 19.78 -1.45 -9.65
N PHE A 182 19.54 -0.33 -10.33
CA PHE A 182 18.20 0.16 -10.67
C PHE A 182 18.19 0.80 -12.05
N ASN A 183 17.00 0.89 -12.64
CA ASN A 183 16.84 1.54 -13.93
C ASN A 183 16.85 3.06 -13.77
N LEU A 184 17.99 3.68 -14.09
CA LEU A 184 18.18 5.14 -13.98
C LEU A 184 17.18 5.93 -14.82
N LYS A 185 16.85 5.47 -16.03
CA LYS A 185 15.91 6.18 -16.92
C LYS A 185 14.51 6.24 -16.32
N ALA A 186 14.02 5.11 -15.82
CA ALA A 186 12.70 5.03 -15.17
C ALA A 186 12.66 5.86 -13.88
N ALA A 187 13.71 5.76 -13.05
CA ALA A 187 13.82 6.53 -11.81
C ALA A 187 13.80 8.04 -12.07
N THR A 188 14.58 8.53 -13.03
CA THR A 188 14.62 9.96 -13.39
C THR A 188 13.30 10.46 -13.93
N SER A 189 12.57 9.66 -14.73
CA SER A 189 11.23 10.01 -15.21
C SER A 189 10.25 10.17 -14.04
N ASN A 190 10.24 9.21 -13.11
CA ASN A 190 9.35 9.25 -11.95
C ASN A 190 9.68 10.44 -11.02
N LEU A 191 10.97 10.72 -10.79
CA LEU A 191 11.41 11.87 -9.99
C LEU A 191 10.99 13.21 -10.62
N SER A 192 11.07 13.33 -11.95
CA SER A 192 10.62 14.53 -12.67
C SER A 192 9.12 14.76 -12.50
N CYS A 193 8.31 13.70 -12.63
CA CYS A 193 6.86 13.77 -12.40
C CYS A 193 6.51 14.12 -10.95
N LEU A 194 7.22 13.52 -9.97
CA LEU A 194 7.03 13.82 -8.55
C LEU A 194 7.39 15.26 -8.20
N LEU A 195 8.48 15.78 -8.77
CA LEU A 195 8.88 17.18 -8.58
C LEU A 195 7.81 18.13 -9.14
N LEU A 196 7.34 17.86 -10.36
CA LEU A 196 6.28 18.66 -10.98
C LEU A 196 4.99 18.64 -10.16
N SER A 197 4.58 17.45 -9.68
CA SER A 197 3.41 17.29 -8.81
C SER A 197 3.58 18.02 -7.47
N SER A 198 4.76 17.97 -6.87
CA SER A 198 5.04 18.65 -5.60
C SER A 198 5.01 20.17 -5.76
N ILE A 199 5.54 20.70 -6.86
CA ILE A 199 5.46 22.14 -7.16
C ILE A 199 3.99 22.55 -7.31
N ALA A 200 3.19 21.80 -8.08
CA ALA A 200 1.77 22.07 -8.27
C ALA A 200 1.01 22.10 -6.94
N MET A 201 1.28 21.16 -6.05
CA MET A 201 0.65 21.08 -4.71
C MET A 201 1.01 22.28 -3.81
N ILE A 202 2.22 22.83 -3.93
CA ILE A 202 2.69 23.95 -3.10
C ILE A 202 2.16 25.31 -3.60
N LEU A 203 1.76 25.42 -4.88
CA LEU A 203 1.33 26.69 -5.50
C LEU A 203 0.25 27.44 -4.72
N PRO A 204 -0.89 26.83 -4.30
CA PRO A 204 -1.93 27.55 -3.55
C PRO A 204 -1.44 28.07 -2.19
N THR A 205 -0.55 27.30 -1.54
CA THR A 205 0.03 27.68 -0.24
C THR A 205 0.97 28.88 -0.38
N MET A 206 1.82 28.87 -1.42
CA MET A 206 2.72 29.99 -1.71
C MET A 206 1.95 31.25 -2.13
N TYR A 207 0.87 31.09 -2.90
CA TYR A 207 0.01 32.21 -3.28
C TYR A 207 -0.63 32.88 -2.06
N SER A 208 -1.18 32.10 -1.13
CA SER A 208 -1.73 32.59 0.13
C SER A 208 -0.70 33.39 0.94
N TYR A 209 0.53 32.89 1.06
CA TYR A 209 1.58 33.56 1.83
C TYR A 209 2.12 34.84 1.14
N ALA A 210 2.30 34.81 -0.19
CA ALA A 210 2.94 35.89 -0.92
C ALA A 210 2.02 37.09 -1.17
N ALA A 211 0.73 36.85 -1.39
CA ALA A 211 -0.19 37.89 -1.84
C ALA A 211 -1.12 38.43 -0.73
N ASN A 212 -1.05 37.89 0.50
CA ASN A 212 -1.86 38.30 1.66
C ASN A 212 -3.35 38.50 1.29
N VAL A 213 -3.86 37.57 0.49
CA VAL A 213 -5.17 37.62 -0.18
C VAL A 213 -6.23 37.06 0.74
N GLU A 214 -7.47 37.50 0.56
CA GLU A 214 -8.63 36.93 1.26
C GLU A 214 -8.77 35.42 1.00
N ASP A 215 -9.24 34.69 2.02
CA ASP A 215 -9.36 33.23 2.01
C ASP A 215 -10.18 32.70 0.83
N HIS A 216 -11.13 33.49 0.31
CA HIS A 216 -11.97 33.10 -0.81
C HIS A 216 -11.18 32.88 -2.10
N ASP A 217 -10.17 33.70 -2.38
CA ASP A 217 -9.35 33.59 -3.59
C ASP A 217 -8.37 32.42 -3.48
N VAL A 218 -7.87 32.14 -2.28
CA VAL A 218 -7.05 30.96 -1.98
C VAL A 218 -7.84 29.67 -2.21
N LEU A 219 -9.11 29.63 -1.80
CA LEU A 219 -10.00 28.49 -2.03
C LEU A 219 -10.27 28.26 -3.52
N GLN A 220 -10.44 29.33 -4.31
CA GLN A 220 -10.60 29.20 -5.76
C GLN A 220 -9.33 28.69 -6.43
N ALA A 221 -8.17 29.25 -6.07
CA ALA A 221 -6.88 28.80 -6.56
C ALA A 221 -6.63 27.32 -6.24
N SER A 222 -6.97 26.88 -5.02
CA SER A 222 -6.83 25.47 -4.58
C SER A 222 -7.80 24.49 -5.26
N ARG A 223 -8.91 24.96 -5.87
CA ARG A 223 -9.84 24.10 -6.62
C ARG A 223 -9.42 23.90 -8.07
N ILE A 224 -8.63 24.83 -8.60
CA ILE A 224 -8.21 24.86 -10.01
C ILE A 224 -6.80 24.25 -10.18
N SER A 225 -5.95 24.39 -9.16
CA SER A 225 -4.61 23.79 -9.09
C SER A 225 -4.71 22.30 -8.78
#